data_AF-A0A2S0QZW7-F1
#
_entry.id   AF-A0A2S0QZW7-F1
#
_cell.length_a   1.000
_cell.length_b   1.000
_cell.length_c   1.000
_cell.angle_alpha   90.00
_cell.angle_beta   90.00
_cell.angle_gamma   90.00
#
_symmetry.space_group_name_H-M   'P 1'
#
loop_
_entity.id
_entity.type
_entity.pdbx_description
1 polymer ?
#
loop_
_entity_poly.entity_id
_entity_poly.type
_entity_poly.pdbx_seq_one_letter_code
_entity_poly.pdbx_strand_id
1 'polypeptide(L)'
;MNTPTSLHARHLLCMLTMLLSLTLGGCAVFTPPRAYTSEAEVLAERGQPSARWPNPDGSTVLEFSTQPYGTTCLMVEVDASGAVRRQWNALAEDNLARVKPGMTQDEVRRLLGQYRSVQRFALSGEEVWDWNIPKESIDLIATNFNVHFVDGKVVRTSRTHEYPRDGWVMRLSRGGGYWVGPWGPYWHPRWGYLYPHPFWGWGW
;
A
#
# COMPACT_ATOMS: atom_id res chain seq x y z
N MET A 1 -42.33 10.82 56.02
CA MET A 1 -40.98 10.20 56.10
C MET A 1 -40.60 9.79 54.69
N ASN A 2 -39.87 10.64 53.97
CA ASN A 2 -39.56 10.44 52.56
C ASN A 2 -38.19 9.75 52.43
N THR A 3 -38.16 8.64 51.71
CA THR A 3 -37.02 7.73 51.55
C THR A 3 -35.94 8.34 50.63
N PRO A 4 -34.69 8.57 51.09
CA PRO A 4 -33.62 9.20 50.29
C PRO A 4 -32.80 8.18 49.49
N THR A 5 -33.40 7.09 48.99
CA THR A 5 -32.67 5.96 48.37
C THR A 5 -32.64 5.97 46.83
N SER A 6 -33.53 6.69 46.16
CA SER A 6 -33.64 6.62 44.68
C SER A 6 -32.61 7.46 43.92
N LEU A 7 -32.13 8.57 44.51
CA LEU A 7 -31.16 9.46 43.85
C LEU A 7 -29.75 8.83 43.81
N HIS A 8 -29.33 8.22 44.92
CA HIS A 8 -28.05 7.54 45.06
C HIS A 8 -27.91 6.36 44.08
N ALA A 9 -28.99 5.58 43.88
CA ALA A 9 -29.03 4.48 42.93
C ALA A 9 -28.89 4.96 41.46
N ARG A 10 -29.47 6.11 41.11
CA ARG A 10 -29.34 6.70 39.77
C ARG A 10 -27.95 7.27 39.51
N HIS A 11 -27.33 7.89 40.51
CA HIS A 11 -25.94 8.38 40.41
C HIS A 11 -24.92 7.23 40.30
N LEU A 12 -25.12 6.15 41.06
CA LEU A 12 -24.28 4.94 40.96
C LEU A 12 -24.40 4.27 39.59
N LEU A 13 -25.60 4.18 39.03
CA LEU A 13 -25.81 3.62 37.69
C LEU A 13 -25.19 4.50 36.58
N CYS A 14 -25.29 5.83 36.70
CA CYS A 14 -24.63 6.76 35.78
C CYS A 14 -23.09 6.70 35.89
N MET A 15 -22.53 6.58 37.10
CA MET A 15 -21.09 6.38 37.27
C MET A 15 -20.62 5.05 36.70
N LEU A 16 -21.37 3.96 36.92
CA LEU A 16 -21.02 2.64 36.39
C LEU A 16 -21.05 2.60 34.86
N THR A 17 -22.02 3.27 34.23
CA THR A 17 -22.13 3.39 32.77
C THR A 17 -21.05 4.29 32.18
N MET A 18 -20.69 5.40 32.83
CA MET A 18 -19.53 6.21 32.42
C MET A 18 -18.21 5.44 32.55
N LEU A 19 -18.03 4.67 33.63
CA LEU A 19 -16.83 3.88 33.86
C LEU A 19 -16.69 2.74 32.83
N LEU A 20 -17.81 2.10 32.46
CA LEU A 20 -17.86 1.07 31.42
C LEU A 20 -17.61 1.65 30.01
N SER A 21 -18.02 2.90 29.75
CA SER A 21 -17.74 3.57 28.48
C SER A 21 -16.25 3.89 28.30
N LEU A 22 -15.55 4.17 29.40
CA LEU A 22 -14.12 4.50 29.38
C LEU A 22 -13.23 3.28 29.10
N THR A 23 -13.67 2.06 29.37
CA THR A 23 -12.86 0.85 29.16
C THR A 23 -12.93 0.30 27.73
N LEU A 24 -13.90 0.73 26.92
CA LEU A 24 -13.98 0.36 25.49
C LEU A 24 -13.07 1.18 24.58
N GLY A 25 -12.39 2.21 25.11
CA GLY A 25 -11.35 2.96 24.41
C GLY A 25 -10.02 2.19 24.30
N GLY A 26 -10.06 0.89 23.99
CA GLY A 26 -8.89 0.09 23.72
C GLY A 26 -8.11 0.70 22.56
N CYS A 27 -7.01 1.38 22.89
CA CYS A 27 -6.12 1.98 21.92
C CYS A 27 -5.64 0.89 20.96
N ALA A 28 -6.10 0.94 19.70
CA ALA A 28 -5.39 0.31 18.61
C ALA A 28 -4.06 1.06 18.43
N VAL A 29 -3.10 0.80 19.32
CA VAL A 29 -1.72 1.24 19.14
C VAL A 29 -1.20 0.45 17.95
N PHE A 30 -0.97 1.15 16.84
CA PHE A 30 -0.24 0.62 15.71
C PHE A 30 1.21 0.41 16.15
N THR A 31 1.47 -0.73 16.80
CA THR A 31 2.85 -1.15 17.09
C THR A 31 3.47 -1.53 15.75
N PRO A 32 4.56 -0.86 15.32
CA PRO A 32 5.26 -1.30 14.11
C PRO A 32 5.66 -2.78 14.27
N PRO A 33 5.64 -3.58 13.20
CA PRO A 33 5.98 -4.99 13.28
C PRO A 33 7.32 -5.17 13.99
N ARG A 34 7.36 -6.03 15.02
CA ARG A 34 8.61 -6.34 15.70
C ARG A 34 9.62 -6.91 14.69
N ALA A 35 10.89 -6.67 14.92
CA ALA A 35 11.93 -7.34 14.16
C ALA A 35 11.92 -8.83 14.53
N TYR A 36 12.01 -9.69 13.52
CA TYR A 36 12.24 -11.11 13.71
C TYR A 36 13.67 -11.33 14.21
N THR A 37 13.87 -12.42 14.94
CA THR A 37 15.17 -12.77 15.52
C THR A 37 15.81 -13.98 14.85
N SER A 38 15.01 -14.89 14.28
CA SER A 38 15.50 -16.11 13.62
C SER A 38 14.65 -16.49 12.40
N GLU A 39 15.24 -17.24 11.46
CA GLU A 39 14.53 -17.80 10.31
C GLU A 39 13.32 -18.63 10.76
N ALA A 40 13.48 -19.45 11.79
CA ALA A 40 12.39 -20.28 12.32
C ALA A 40 11.20 -19.44 12.78
N GLU A 41 11.44 -18.31 13.44
CA GLU A 41 10.38 -17.37 13.84
C GLU A 41 9.67 -16.78 12.62
N VAL A 42 10.43 -16.33 11.62
CA VAL A 42 9.87 -15.75 10.39
C VAL A 42 8.99 -16.77 9.67
N LEU A 43 9.48 -18.00 9.51
CA LEU A 43 8.75 -19.07 8.82
C LEU A 43 7.51 -19.52 9.60
N ALA A 44 7.55 -19.52 10.93
CA ALA A 44 6.38 -19.83 11.75
C ALA A 44 5.28 -18.78 11.60
N GLU A 45 5.64 -17.49 11.46
CA GLU A 45 4.66 -16.41 11.33
C GLU A 45 4.20 -16.18 9.87
N ARG A 46 5.11 -16.27 8.90
CA ARG A 46 4.87 -15.92 7.49
C ARG A 46 4.66 -17.11 6.56
N GLY A 47 5.00 -18.33 7.00
CA GLY A 47 5.00 -19.50 6.15
C GLY A 47 6.24 -19.56 5.25
N GLN A 48 6.11 -20.23 4.10
CA GLN A 48 7.23 -20.38 3.16
C GLN A 48 7.50 -19.07 2.40
N PRO A 49 8.78 -18.70 2.18
CA PRO A 49 9.12 -17.52 1.41
C PRO A 49 8.77 -17.74 -0.07
N SER A 50 8.41 -16.64 -0.74
CA SER A 50 8.18 -16.57 -2.18
C SER A 50 9.45 -16.88 -2.98
N ALA A 51 10.62 -16.49 -2.44
CA ALA A 51 11.93 -16.79 -3.00
C ALA A 51 13.02 -16.78 -1.92
N ARG A 52 14.14 -17.45 -2.19
CA ARG A 52 15.35 -17.43 -1.36
C ARG A 52 16.53 -16.95 -2.20
N TRP A 53 17.22 -15.93 -1.74
CA TRP A 53 18.33 -15.29 -2.44
C TRP A 53 19.64 -15.53 -1.68
N PRO A 54 20.42 -16.56 -2.05
CA PRO A 54 21.70 -16.82 -1.40
C PRO A 54 22.71 -15.73 -1.73
N ASN A 55 23.45 -15.29 -0.72
CA ASN A 55 24.54 -14.33 -0.83
C ASN A 55 25.91 -15.04 -0.74
N PRO A 56 26.98 -14.46 -1.33
CA PRO A 56 28.31 -15.06 -1.30
C PRO A 56 28.93 -15.21 0.10
N ASP A 57 28.47 -14.42 1.08
CA ASP A 57 28.93 -14.47 2.48
C ASP A 57 28.24 -15.57 3.31
N GLY A 58 27.43 -16.42 2.66
CA GLY A 58 26.66 -17.49 3.30
C GLY A 58 25.33 -17.04 3.92
N SER A 59 25.03 -15.73 3.90
CA SER A 59 23.69 -15.25 4.27
C SER A 59 22.67 -15.56 3.16
N THR A 60 21.39 -15.54 3.50
CA THR A 60 20.29 -15.70 2.54
C THR A 60 19.23 -14.65 2.81
N VAL A 61 18.74 -13.99 1.77
CA VAL A 61 17.56 -13.13 1.87
C VAL A 61 16.32 -13.95 1.54
N LEU A 62 15.40 -14.02 2.50
CA LEU A 62 14.08 -14.62 2.37
C LEU A 62 13.10 -13.55 1.87
N GLU A 63 12.47 -13.81 0.73
CA GLU A 63 11.49 -12.91 0.13
C GLU A 63 10.08 -13.35 0.50
N PHE A 64 9.25 -12.43 0.98
CA PHE A 64 7.82 -12.63 1.24
C PHE A 64 7.04 -11.53 0.49
N SER A 65 6.71 -11.81 -0.77
CA SER A 65 5.99 -10.88 -1.62
C SER A 65 4.48 -11.03 -1.45
N THR A 66 3.77 -9.91 -1.41
CA THR A 66 2.30 -9.87 -1.48
C THR A 66 1.80 -9.61 -2.90
N GLN A 67 2.69 -9.44 -3.88
CA GLN A 67 2.34 -9.30 -5.30
C GLN A 67 1.67 -10.59 -5.82
N PRO A 68 0.80 -10.49 -6.85
CA PRO A 68 0.45 -9.30 -7.63
C PRO A 68 -0.63 -8.41 -7.00
N TYR A 69 -1.22 -8.80 -5.86
CA TYR A 69 -2.43 -8.16 -5.33
C TYR A 69 -2.16 -7.20 -4.16
N GLY A 70 -1.09 -7.40 -3.41
CA GLY A 70 -0.66 -6.53 -2.32
C GLY A 70 0.39 -5.50 -2.75
N THR A 71 0.82 -4.67 -1.81
CA THR A 71 1.69 -3.51 -2.04
C THR A 71 3.04 -3.58 -1.31
N THR A 72 3.35 -4.74 -0.72
CA THR A 72 4.56 -4.93 0.08
C THR A 72 5.34 -6.16 -0.35
N CYS A 73 6.65 -6.12 -0.13
CA CYS A 73 7.51 -7.28 -0.25
C CYS A 73 8.50 -7.25 0.91
N LEU A 74 8.26 -8.09 1.92
CA LEU A 74 9.15 -8.19 3.07
C LEU A 74 10.37 -9.01 2.66
N MET A 75 11.56 -8.46 2.89
CA MET A 75 12.83 -9.15 2.76
C MET A 75 13.41 -9.33 4.16
N VAL A 76 13.87 -10.55 4.45
CA VAL A 76 14.54 -10.88 5.71
C VAL A 76 15.88 -11.54 5.41
N GLU A 77 16.97 -10.88 5.77
CA GLU A 77 18.32 -11.42 5.64
C GLU A 77 18.67 -12.22 6.88
N VAL A 78 18.97 -13.50 6.68
CA VAL A 78 19.40 -14.46 7.70
C VAL A 78 20.82 -14.90 7.43
N ASP A 79 21.62 -15.07 8.48
CA ASP A 79 22.96 -15.61 8.35
C ASP A 79 22.97 -17.15 8.28
N ALA A 80 24.16 -17.73 8.13
CA ALA A 80 24.33 -19.18 8.05
C ALA A 80 23.89 -19.94 9.32
N SER A 81 23.74 -19.26 10.47
CA SER A 81 23.20 -19.83 11.71
C SER A 81 21.68 -19.74 11.80
N GLY A 82 21.04 -19.05 10.85
CA GLY A 82 19.60 -18.78 10.85
C GLY A 82 19.20 -17.57 11.71
N ALA A 83 20.16 -16.76 12.18
CA ALA A 83 19.87 -15.53 12.91
C ALA A 83 19.53 -14.39 11.93
N VAL A 84 18.49 -13.61 12.25
CA VAL A 84 18.09 -12.46 11.41
C VAL A 84 19.08 -11.32 11.61
N ARG A 85 19.70 -10.88 10.51
CA ARG A 85 20.58 -9.70 10.48
C ARG A 85 19.82 -8.42 10.21
N ARG A 86 18.84 -8.49 9.31
CA ARG A 86 18.08 -7.33 8.84
C ARG A 86 16.73 -7.75 8.26
N GLN A 87 15.73 -6.87 8.40
CA GLN A 87 14.49 -6.97 7.63
C GLN A 87 14.10 -5.61 7.04
N TRP A 88 13.46 -5.60 5.88
CA TRP A 88 12.97 -4.36 5.23
C TRP A 88 11.83 -4.65 4.25
N ASN A 89 11.06 -3.62 3.91
CA ASN A 89 10.14 -3.69 2.77
C ASN A 89 10.89 -3.30 1.49
N ALA A 90 11.05 -4.24 0.55
CA ALA A 90 11.70 -4.01 -0.73
C ALA A 90 10.94 -3.01 -1.62
N LEU A 91 9.64 -2.79 -1.38
CA LEU A 91 8.83 -1.81 -2.10
C LEU A 91 8.69 -0.47 -1.35
N ALA A 92 9.53 -0.22 -0.34
CA ALA A 92 9.63 1.09 0.28
C ALA A 92 10.27 2.11 -0.68
N GLU A 93 9.83 3.37 -0.60
CA GLU A 93 10.23 4.46 -1.49
C GLU A 93 11.75 4.59 -1.64
N ASP A 94 12.48 4.57 -0.51
CA ASP A 94 13.95 4.64 -0.51
C ASP A 94 14.60 3.49 -1.29
N ASN A 95 14.00 2.31 -1.28
CA ASN A 95 14.51 1.15 -2.02
C ASN A 95 14.14 1.19 -3.50
N LEU A 96 12.94 1.69 -3.84
CA LEU A 96 12.54 1.94 -5.23
C LEU A 96 13.52 2.93 -5.91
N ALA A 97 13.92 3.97 -5.18
CA ALA A 97 14.87 4.98 -5.65
C ALA A 97 16.28 4.41 -5.94
N ARG A 98 16.61 3.22 -5.44
CA ARG A 98 17.88 2.54 -5.70
C ARG A 98 17.95 1.90 -7.09
N VAL A 99 16.82 1.71 -7.78
CA VAL A 99 16.83 1.27 -9.18
C VAL A 99 17.45 2.35 -10.05
N LYS A 100 18.51 2.01 -10.79
CA LYS A 100 19.24 2.95 -11.66
C LYS A 100 19.37 2.41 -13.09
N PRO A 101 19.48 3.30 -14.09
CA PRO A 101 19.82 2.89 -15.44
C PRO A 101 21.07 2.01 -15.49
N GLY A 102 21.07 1.00 -16.37
CA GLY A 102 22.16 0.04 -16.53
C GLY A 102 22.10 -1.20 -15.63
N MET A 103 21.21 -1.22 -14.62
CA MET A 103 20.98 -2.43 -13.81
C MET A 103 20.39 -3.56 -14.66
N THR A 104 20.74 -4.82 -14.37
CA THR A 104 20.12 -6.00 -14.99
C THR A 104 18.75 -6.28 -14.38
N GLN A 105 17.96 -7.07 -15.10
CA GLN A 105 16.74 -7.68 -14.60
C GLN A 105 16.94 -8.45 -13.27
N ASP A 106 18.02 -9.21 -13.15
CA ASP A 106 18.33 -9.94 -11.91
C ASP A 106 18.67 -9.03 -10.74
N GLU A 107 19.42 -7.95 -10.99
CA GLU A 107 19.72 -6.93 -9.97
C GLU A 107 18.43 -6.26 -9.48
N VAL A 108 17.50 -5.94 -10.40
CA VAL A 108 16.20 -5.38 -10.04
C VAL A 108 15.35 -6.39 -9.28
N ARG A 109 15.32 -7.68 -9.69
CA ARG A 109 14.64 -8.72 -8.91
C ARG A 109 15.21 -8.80 -7.50
N ARG A 110 16.52 -8.94 -7.35
CA ARG A 110 17.16 -9.05 -6.04
C ARG A 110 16.87 -7.85 -5.15
N LEU A 111 16.68 -6.67 -5.75
CA LEU A 111 16.37 -5.43 -5.04
C LEU A 111 14.90 -5.32 -4.63
N LEU A 112 13.95 -5.63 -5.52
CA LEU A 112 12.52 -5.29 -5.36
C LEU A 112 11.60 -6.47 -5.03
N GLY A 113 12.05 -7.70 -5.20
CA GLY A 113 11.17 -8.86 -5.05
C GLY A 113 10.24 -9.08 -6.25
N GLN A 114 9.34 -10.04 -6.12
CA GLN A 114 8.49 -10.55 -7.20
C GLN A 114 7.70 -9.42 -7.83
N TYR A 115 7.80 -9.27 -9.16
CA TYR A 115 6.99 -8.31 -9.91
C TYR A 115 5.53 -8.78 -10.01
N ARG A 116 4.63 -7.84 -10.28
CA ARG A 116 3.21 -8.09 -10.54
C ARG A 116 2.98 -8.62 -11.95
N SER A 117 3.47 -7.89 -12.96
CA SER A 117 3.32 -8.26 -14.37
C SER A 117 4.49 -7.82 -15.23
N VAL A 118 4.53 -8.39 -16.44
CA VAL A 118 5.48 -8.06 -17.49
C VAL A 118 4.71 -7.66 -18.74
N GLN A 119 5.07 -6.53 -19.32
CA GLN A 119 4.56 -6.06 -20.61
C GLN A 119 5.72 -5.91 -21.60
N ARG A 120 5.52 -6.32 -22.86
CA ARG A 120 6.53 -6.23 -23.91
C ARG A 120 6.01 -5.38 -25.06
N PHE A 121 6.80 -4.42 -25.53
CA PHE A 121 6.46 -3.50 -26.61
C PHE A 121 7.37 -3.75 -27.82
N ALA A 122 6.82 -4.36 -28.86
CA ALA A 122 7.62 -4.80 -30.02
C ALA A 122 8.27 -3.64 -30.80
N LEU A 123 7.61 -2.48 -30.88
CA LEU A 123 8.10 -1.34 -31.66
C LEU A 123 9.25 -0.60 -30.99
N SER A 124 9.25 -0.49 -29.66
CA SER A 124 10.33 0.14 -28.90
C SER A 124 11.40 -0.85 -28.43
N GLY A 125 11.10 -2.15 -28.47
CA GLY A 125 11.95 -3.18 -27.86
C GLY A 125 11.90 -3.17 -26.32
N GLU A 126 11.01 -2.39 -25.71
CA GLU A 126 10.93 -2.27 -24.25
C GLU A 126 10.22 -3.49 -23.63
N GLU A 127 10.81 -4.00 -22.56
CA GLU A 127 10.17 -4.89 -21.59
C GLU A 127 9.94 -4.11 -20.30
N VAL A 128 8.71 -4.10 -19.79
CA VAL A 128 8.32 -3.31 -18.63
C VAL A 128 7.82 -4.24 -17.55
N TRP A 129 8.44 -4.17 -16.39
CA TRP A 129 7.98 -4.87 -15.19
C TRP A 129 7.33 -3.86 -14.26
N ASP A 130 6.21 -4.24 -13.65
CA ASP A 130 5.53 -3.40 -12.68
C ASP A 130 5.33 -4.07 -11.32
N TRP A 131 5.21 -3.25 -10.28
CA TRP A 131 4.86 -3.64 -8.91
C TRP A 131 3.73 -2.75 -8.42
N ASN A 132 2.74 -3.33 -7.75
CA ASN A 132 1.80 -2.55 -6.95
C ASN A 132 2.53 -1.97 -5.74
N ILE A 133 2.44 -0.67 -5.52
CA ILE A 133 3.03 0.02 -4.36
C ILE A 133 1.94 0.73 -3.55
N PRO A 134 2.22 1.14 -2.29
CA PRO A 134 1.24 1.89 -1.52
C PRO A 134 0.77 3.13 -2.27
N LYS A 135 -0.53 3.42 -2.19
CA LYS A 135 -1.12 4.56 -2.89
C LYS A 135 -0.54 5.86 -2.34
N GLU A 136 -0.14 6.76 -3.23
CA GLU A 136 0.38 8.07 -2.86
C GLU A 136 -0.73 9.01 -2.34
N SER A 137 -1.98 8.75 -2.73
CA SER A 137 -3.13 9.55 -2.33
C SER A 137 -4.43 8.73 -2.27
N ILE A 138 -5.44 9.26 -1.59
CA ILE A 138 -6.70 8.54 -1.30
C ILE A 138 -7.62 8.41 -2.53
N ASP A 139 -7.48 9.31 -3.48
CA ASP A 139 -8.22 9.39 -4.75
C ASP A 139 -7.78 8.35 -5.78
N LEU A 140 -6.68 7.66 -5.54
CA LEU A 140 -6.18 6.59 -6.40
C LEU A 140 -6.84 5.24 -6.07
N ILE A 141 -7.05 4.42 -7.09
CA ILE A 141 -7.36 3.00 -6.97
C ILE A 141 -6.07 2.22 -6.73
N ALA A 142 -5.03 2.49 -7.51
CA ALA A 142 -3.73 1.84 -7.42
C ALA A 142 -2.60 2.79 -7.85
N THR A 143 -1.40 2.51 -7.36
CA THR A 143 -0.16 3.09 -7.85
C THR A 143 0.78 1.95 -8.23
N ASN A 144 1.31 2.00 -9.45
CA ASN A 144 2.28 1.03 -9.95
C ASN A 144 3.63 1.70 -10.12
N PHE A 145 4.69 1.05 -9.64
CA PHE A 145 6.06 1.40 -9.98
C PHE A 145 6.51 0.54 -11.14
N ASN A 146 6.95 1.18 -12.23
CA ASN A 146 7.32 0.49 -13.46
C ASN A 146 8.82 0.64 -13.71
N VAL A 147 9.48 -0.45 -14.05
CA VAL A 147 10.88 -0.48 -14.48
C VAL A 147 10.91 -0.91 -15.94
N HIS A 148 11.53 -0.08 -16.78
CA HIS A 148 11.58 -0.27 -18.22
C HIS A 148 12.97 -0.75 -18.60
N PHE A 149 13.01 -1.84 -19.35
CA PHE A 149 14.22 -2.51 -19.80
C PHE A 149 14.32 -2.49 -21.33
N VAL A 150 15.54 -2.28 -21.83
CA VAL A 150 15.92 -2.55 -23.22
C VAL A 150 17.16 -3.42 -23.16
N ASP A 151 17.20 -4.50 -23.94
CA ASP A 151 18.29 -5.51 -23.91
C ASP A 151 18.60 -6.02 -22.49
N GLY A 152 17.56 -6.21 -21.67
CA GLY A 152 17.68 -6.71 -20.29
C GLY A 152 18.27 -5.71 -19.28
N LYS A 153 18.48 -4.45 -19.68
CA LYS A 153 19.05 -3.38 -18.85
C LYS A 153 18.04 -2.27 -18.60
N VAL A 154 17.99 -1.77 -17.36
CA VAL A 154 17.13 -0.65 -17.00
C VAL A 154 17.50 0.58 -17.83
N VAL A 155 16.50 1.15 -18.51
CA VAL A 155 16.64 2.44 -19.21
C VAL A 155 15.97 3.58 -18.45
N ARG A 156 14.84 3.31 -17.77
CA ARG A 156 14.12 4.29 -16.96
C ARG A 156 13.15 3.63 -15.98
N THR A 157 12.66 4.42 -15.04
CA THR A 157 11.54 4.07 -14.15
C THR A 157 10.40 5.06 -14.35
N SER A 158 9.18 4.65 -14.03
CA SER A 158 8.00 5.52 -14.07
C SER A 158 6.97 5.09 -13.03
N ARG A 159 5.94 5.90 -12.81
CA ARG A 159 4.75 5.51 -12.05
C ARG A 159 3.50 5.60 -12.90
N THR A 160 2.59 4.66 -12.71
CA THR A 160 1.23 4.73 -13.23
C THR A 160 0.27 4.93 -12.07
N HIS A 161 -0.62 5.90 -12.22
CA HIS A 161 -1.68 6.21 -11.26
C HIS A 161 -3.02 5.80 -11.86
N GLU A 162 -3.71 4.88 -11.19
CA GLU A 162 -5.04 4.46 -11.62
C GLU A 162 -6.11 5.23 -10.84
N TYR A 163 -6.97 5.94 -11.56
CA TYR A 163 -8.08 6.69 -10.99
C TYR A 163 -9.42 5.95 -11.20
N PRO A 164 -10.41 6.15 -10.31
CA PRO A 164 -11.78 5.68 -10.55
C PRO A 164 -12.33 6.17 -11.88
N ARG A 165 -12.96 5.26 -12.63
CA ARG A 165 -13.54 5.56 -13.95
C ARG A 165 -14.80 6.44 -13.86
N ASP A 166 -15.59 6.26 -12.79
CA ASP A 166 -16.88 6.94 -12.57
C ASP A 166 -16.83 7.71 -11.23
N GLY A 167 -16.79 9.05 -11.30
CA GLY A 167 -16.25 9.89 -10.22
C GLY A 167 -17.26 10.55 -9.28
N TRP A 168 -17.54 9.95 -8.13
CA TRP A 168 -17.85 10.72 -6.92
C TRP A 168 -16.82 10.38 -5.83
N VAL A 169 -15.84 11.25 -5.62
CA VAL A 169 -14.94 11.14 -4.46
C VAL A 169 -15.45 12.07 -3.35
N MET A 170 -16.02 11.48 -2.31
CA MET A 170 -16.54 12.21 -1.14
C MET A 170 -15.39 12.67 -0.24
N ARG A 171 -15.22 13.99 -0.06
CA ARG A 171 -14.35 14.53 1.00
C ARG A 171 -15.13 14.61 2.31
N LEU A 172 -14.73 13.84 3.32
CA LEU A 172 -15.35 13.84 4.66
C LEU A 172 -15.10 15.11 5.50
N SER A 173 -14.58 16.18 4.91
CA SER A 173 -14.35 17.44 5.63
C SER A 173 -14.52 18.62 4.69
N ARG A 174 -15.56 19.43 4.98
CA ARG A 174 -16.10 20.55 4.19
C ARG A 174 -16.79 20.17 2.88
N GLY A 175 -17.87 19.38 2.98
CA GLY A 175 -19.06 19.47 2.11
C GLY A 175 -18.87 19.71 0.61
N GLY A 176 -17.88 19.07 -0.01
CA GLY A 176 -17.61 19.20 -1.43
C GLY A 176 -16.85 17.97 -1.93
N GLY A 177 -17.54 17.13 -2.72
CA GLY A 177 -16.89 16.15 -3.57
C GLY A 177 -16.42 16.82 -4.86
N TYR A 178 -15.41 16.26 -5.51
CA TYR A 178 -15.01 16.67 -6.86
C TYR A 178 -15.15 15.47 -7.81
N TRP A 179 -15.55 15.78 -9.04
CA TRP A 179 -15.64 14.80 -10.13
C TRP A 179 -14.23 14.58 -10.68
N VAL A 180 -13.77 13.32 -10.65
CA VAL A 180 -12.57 12.89 -11.38
C VAL A 180 -13.06 12.29 -12.70
N GLY A 181 -13.10 13.13 -13.73
CA GLY A 181 -13.40 12.69 -15.09
C GLY A 181 -12.12 12.28 -15.84
N PRO A 182 -12.23 11.81 -17.09
CA PRO A 182 -11.11 11.31 -17.91
C PRO A 182 -9.96 12.32 -18.17
N TRP A 183 -10.14 13.59 -17.79
CA TRP A 183 -9.21 14.70 -18.06
C TRP A 183 -8.66 15.38 -16.79
N GLY A 184 -8.80 14.74 -15.62
CA GLY A 184 -8.24 15.22 -14.35
C GLY A 184 -9.26 15.85 -13.38
N PRO A 185 -8.82 16.28 -12.18
CA PRO A 185 -9.72 16.78 -11.13
C PRO A 185 -10.20 18.20 -11.44
N TYR A 186 -11.49 18.34 -11.73
CA TYR A 186 -12.12 19.66 -11.87
C TYR A 186 -12.61 20.15 -10.50
N TRP A 187 -12.11 21.30 -10.06
CA TRP A 187 -12.65 22.02 -8.90
C TRP A 187 -14.01 22.63 -9.27
N HIS A 188 -15.10 22.18 -8.64
CA HIS A 188 -16.39 22.86 -8.74
C HIS A 188 -16.59 23.84 -7.56
N PRO A 189 -16.85 25.13 -7.81
CA PRO A 189 -17.22 26.06 -6.74
C PRO A 189 -18.68 25.82 -6.30
N ARG A 190 -18.84 25.14 -5.16
CA ARG A 190 -19.89 25.28 -4.13
C ARG A 190 -21.40 25.26 -4.48
N TRP A 191 -21.85 25.24 -5.73
CA TRP A 191 -23.28 25.33 -6.04
C TRP A 191 -23.85 24.07 -6.69
N GLY A 192 -24.84 23.49 -6.00
CA GLY A 192 -25.53 22.26 -6.36
C GLY A 192 -26.43 22.41 -7.58
N TYR A 193 -25.84 22.38 -8.77
CA TYR A 193 -26.55 22.09 -10.01
C TYR A 193 -25.99 20.85 -10.68
N LEU A 194 -26.87 19.89 -10.97
CA LEU A 194 -26.65 18.83 -11.94
C LEU A 194 -26.47 19.51 -13.30
N TYR A 195 -25.23 19.77 -13.73
CA TYR A 195 -25.02 20.17 -15.12
C TYR A 195 -25.07 18.90 -15.99
N PRO A 196 -25.94 18.87 -17.03
CA PRO A 196 -25.97 17.75 -17.94
C PRO A 196 -24.70 17.73 -18.77
N HIS A 197 -24.24 16.52 -19.03
CA HIS A 197 -23.07 16.16 -19.84
C HIS A 197 -23.21 16.75 -21.25
N PRO A 198 -22.13 17.24 -21.89
CA PRO A 198 -22.23 17.95 -23.17
C PRO A 198 -22.39 17.02 -24.40
N PHE A 199 -22.79 15.76 -24.23
CA PHE A 199 -22.92 14.80 -25.35
C PHE A 199 -24.26 14.08 -25.39
N TRP A 200 -25.39 14.82 -25.32
CA TRP A 200 -26.70 14.29 -25.73
C TRP A 200 -27.45 15.30 -26.59
N GLY A 201 -27.33 15.10 -27.91
CA GLY A 201 -28.44 15.07 -28.88
C GLY A 201 -29.11 16.38 -29.30
N TRP A 202 -28.73 16.89 -30.48
CA TRP A 202 -29.69 17.38 -31.49
C TRP A 202 -29.20 16.97 -32.87
N GLY A 203 -29.85 15.96 -33.43
CA GLY A 203 -29.94 15.84 -34.88
C GLY A 203 -30.99 16.83 -35.38
N TRP A 204 -30.62 17.59 -36.41
CA TRP A 204 -31.35 17.92 -37.65
C TRP A 204 -30.31 18.50 -38.61
#